data_AF-A0AAE9I5B2-F1
#
_entry.id   AF-A0AAE9I5B2-F1
#
_cell.length_a   1.000
_cell.length_b   1.000
_cell.length_c   1.000
_cell.angle_alpha   90.00
_cell.angle_beta   90.00
_cell.angle_gamma   90.00
#
_symmetry.space_group_name_H-M   'P 1'
#
loop_
_entity.id
_entity.type
_entity.pdbx_description
1 polymer ?
#
loop_
_entity_poly.entity_id
_entity_poly.type
_entity_poly.pdbx_seq_one_letter_code
_entity_poly.pdbx_strand_id
1 'polypeptide(L)'
;MDGALVGGRCYASQDAAADAYYSAAAPAQTPGGTSYLSEFVKVSGVWKLRRYQVASNGDVAMLTDATAPALSFPACDPAGDFKDGMTMGWGVVAAMAVAWAIVALRRGI
;
A
#
# COMPACT_ATOMS: atom_id res chain seq x y z
N MET A 1 -18.03 -1.26 -4.70
CA MET A 1 -16.84 -2.14 -4.81
C MET A 1 -16.08 -1.88 -3.55
N ASP A 2 -16.13 -2.82 -2.62
CA ASP A 2 -15.55 -2.61 -1.30
C ASP A 2 -14.07 -2.95 -1.39
N GLY A 3 -13.23 -1.95 -1.15
CA GLY A 3 -11.78 -2.09 -1.09
C GLY A 3 -11.32 -2.76 0.21
N ALA A 4 -10.01 -2.82 0.40
CA ALA A 4 -9.38 -3.47 1.56
C ALA A 4 -8.43 -2.51 2.29
N LEU A 5 -8.59 -2.38 3.61
CA LEU A 5 -7.87 -1.42 4.45
C LEU A 5 -6.59 -2.04 5.04
N VAL A 6 -5.43 -1.47 4.73
CA VAL A 6 -4.13 -1.88 5.30
C VAL A 6 -3.33 -0.66 5.72
N GLY A 7 -2.92 -0.61 6.99
CA GLY A 7 -2.06 0.47 7.50
C GLY A 7 -2.65 1.88 7.32
N GLY A 8 -3.98 2.02 7.33
CA GLY A 8 -4.68 3.29 7.12
C GLY A 8 -4.88 3.68 5.65
N ARG A 9 -4.46 2.85 4.69
CA ARG A 9 -4.69 3.07 3.26
C ARG A 9 -5.70 2.08 2.69
N CYS A 10 -6.64 2.58 1.89
CA CYS A 10 -7.60 1.75 1.19
C CYS A 10 -7.06 1.28 -0.16
N TYR A 11 -7.07 -0.04 -0.40
CA TYR A 11 -6.68 -0.67 -1.66
C TYR A 11 -7.90 -1.14 -2.44
N ALA A 12 -7.78 -1.26 -3.77
CA ALA A 12 -8.90 -1.59 -4.64
C ALA A 12 -9.45 -3.03 -4.45
N SER A 13 -8.67 -3.94 -3.88
CA SER A 13 -9.06 -5.33 -3.62
C SER A 13 -8.28 -5.94 -2.47
N GLN A 14 -8.75 -7.08 -1.94
CA GLN A 14 -8.04 -7.89 -0.93
C GLN A 14 -6.66 -8.33 -1.43
N ASP A 15 -6.53 -8.67 -2.72
CA ASP A 15 -5.25 -9.07 -3.30
C ASP A 15 -4.25 -7.91 -3.36
N ALA A 16 -4.72 -6.71 -3.73
CA ALA A 16 -3.87 -5.51 -3.74
C ALA A 16 -3.42 -5.13 -2.32
N ALA A 17 -4.30 -5.32 -1.34
CA ALA A 17 -3.97 -5.14 0.07
C ALA A 17 -2.93 -6.18 0.57
N ALA A 18 -3.10 -7.46 0.19
CA ALA A 18 -2.13 -8.51 0.52
C ALA A 18 -0.76 -8.24 -0.12
N ASP A 19 -0.75 -7.76 -1.36
CA ASP A 19 0.48 -7.38 -2.06
C ASP A 19 1.21 -6.26 -1.34
N ALA A 20 0.49 -5.23 -0.90
CA ALA A 20 1.07 -4.14 -0.13
C ALA A 20 1.57 -4.60 1.25
N TYR A 21 0.83 -5.48 1.93
CA TYR A 21 1.21 -6.01 3.23
C TYR A 21 2.52 -6.83 3.15
N TYR A 22 2.57 -7.81 2.24
CA TYR A 22 3.72 -8.72 2.14
C TYR A 22 4.96 -8.05 1.54
N SER A 23 4.78 -7.12 0.60
CA SER A 23 5.92 -6.36 0.03
C SER A 23 6.52 -5.35 1.01
N ALA A 24 5.75 -4.88 2.00
CA ALA A 24 6.27 -4.00 3.04
C ALA A 24 7.02 -4.73 4.16
N ALA A 25 6.90 -6.07 4.24
CA ALA A 25 7.57 -6.85 5.26
C ALA A 25 9.07 -6.97 4.97
N ALA A 26 9.89 -6.47 5.90
CA ALA A 26 11.34 -6.59 5.80
C ALA A 26 11.79 -8.06 5.87
N PRO A 27 12.84 -8.46 5.12
CA PRO A 27 13.45 -9.77 5.29
C PRO A 27 13.98 -9.96 6.72
N ALA A 28 13.77 -11.15 7.28
CA ALA A 28 14.36 -11.52 8.56
C ALA A 28 15.67 -12.27 8.34
N GLN A 29 16.65 -12.05 9.22
CA GLN A 29 17.93 -12.73 9.19
C GLN A 29 18.25 -13.32 10.56
N THR A 30 18.70 -14.58 10.57
CA THR A 30 19.22 -15.25 11.76
C THR A 30 20.71 -15.53 11.54
N PRO A 31 21.60 -14.74 12.17
CA PRO A 31 23.04 -14.91 11.99
C PRO A 31 23.55 -16.17 12.71
N GLY A 32 24.58 -16.80 12.13
CA GLY A 32 25.23 -18.00 12.66
C GLY A 32 26.42 -18.41 11.78
N GLY A 33 27.03 -19.56 12.07
CA GLY A 33 28.11 -20.11 11.22
C GLY A 33 27.66 -20.28 9.76
N THR A 34 26.41 -20.71 9.57
CA THR A 34 25.62 -20.47 8.36
C THR A 34 24.51 -19.49 8.76
N SER A 35 24.36 -18.39 8.03
CA SER A 35 23.30 -17.41 8.28
C SER A 35 22.05 -17.78 7.49
N TYR A 36 20.87 -17.57 8.06
CA TYR A 36 19.59 -17.85 7.39
C TYR A 36 18.86 -16.56 7.09
N LEU A 37 18.33 -16.42 5.88
CA LEU A 37 17.51 -15.29 5.45
C LEU A 37 16.11 -15.79 5.11
N SER A 38 15.08 -15.03 5.48
CA SER A 38 13.71 -15.31 5.05
C SER A 38 13.00 -14.04 4.59
N GLU A 39 12.30 -14.13 3.48
CA GLU A 39 11.54 -13.02 2.88
C GLU A 39 10.23 -13.53 2.27
N PHE A 40 9.29 -12.62 2.06
CA PHE A 40 8.09 -12.92 1.30
C PHE A 40 8.33 -12.68 -0.19
N VAL A 41 7.99 -13.68 -1.00
CA VAL A 41 8.07 -13.62 -2.47
C VAL A 41 6.75 -14.06 -3.09
N LYS A 42 6.37 -13.43 -4.20
CA LYS A 42 5.18 -13.83 -4.96
C LYS A 42 5.61 -14.71 -6.14
N VAL A 43 5.22 -15.99 -6.11
CA VAL A 43 5.57 -16.99 -7.14
C VAL A 43 4.28 -17.49 -7.77
N SER A 44 4.12 -17.28 -9.08
CA SER A 44 2.92 -17.67 -9.84
C SER A 44 1.62 -17.15 -9.21
N GLY A 45 1.64 -15.90 -8.73
CA GLY A 45 0.49 -15.25 -8.10
C GLY A 45 0.26 -15.58 -6.62
N VAL A 46 1.00 -16.52 -6.05
CA VAL A 46 0.85 -16.95 -4.65
C VAL A 46 2.01 -16.43 -3.80
N TRP A 47 1.70 -15.79 -2.67
CA TRP A 47 2.70 -15.38 -1.70
C TRP A 47 3.30 -16.57 -0.98
N LYS A 48 4.63 -16.58 -0.85
CA LYS A 48 5.40 -17.61 -0.17
C LYS A 48 6.43 -16.96 0.75
N LEU A 49 6.67 -17.57 1.90
CA LEU A 49 7.84 -17.30 2.71
C LEU A 49 8.99 -18.16 2.17
N ARG A 50 9.97 -17.53 1.53
CA ARG A 50 11.17 -18.18 1.03
C ARG A 50 12.29 -18.08 2.04
N ARG A 51 12.99 -19.19 2.25
CA ARG A 51 14.19 -19.26 3.10
C ARG A 51 15.44 -19.51 2.27
N TYR A 52 16.51 -18.82 2.62
CA TYR A 52 17.84 -18.99 2.06
C TYR A 52 18.84 -19.31 3.18
N GLN A 53 19.87 -20.07 2.82
CA GLN A 53 21.11 -20.19 3.58
C GLN A 53 22.18 -19.33 2.93
N VAL A 54 22.96 -18.65 3.76
CA VAL A 54 24.14 -17.89 3.38
C VAL A 54 25.34 -18.55 4.07
N ALA A 55 26.18 -19.19 3.27
CA ALA A 55 27.39 -19.83 3.74
C ALA A 55 28.45 -18.78 4.12
N SER A 56 29.44 -19.18 4.90
CA SER A 56 30.52 -18.30 5.38
C SER A 56 31.41 -17.75 4.27
N ASN A 57 31.40 -18.37 3.09
CA ASN A 57 32.05 -17.88 1.86
C ASN A 57 31.20 -16.86 1.07
N GLY A 58 29.99 -16.55 1.55
CA GLY A 58 29.05 -15.65 0.90
C GLY A 58 28.10 -16.31 -0.10
N ASP A 59 28.19 -17.63 -0.32
CA ASP A 59 27.29 -18.33 -1.23
C ASP A 59 25.87 -18.35 -0.67
N VAL A 60 24.89 -17.99 -1.51
CA VAL A 60 23.47 -18.00 -1.16
C VAL A 60 22.78 -19.16 -1.87
N ALA A 61 22.12 -20.02 -1.11
CA ALA A 61 21.29 -21.09 -1.66
C ALA A 61 19.88 -21.03 -1.09
N MET A 62 18.88 -21.23 -1.94
CA MET A 62 17.50 -21.39 -1.51
C MET A 62 17.32 -22.72 -0.78
N LEU A 63 16.69 -22.70 0.39
CA LEU A 63 16.34 -23.89 1.17
C LEU A 63 14.94 -24.38 0.84
N THR A 64 13.94 -23.53 1.07
CA THR A 64 12.53 -23.95 1.03
C THR A 64 11.60 -22.76 0.81
N ASP A 65 10.45 -23.07 0.25
CA ASP A 65 9.31 -22.19 0.04
C ASP A 65 8.14 -22.73 0.87
N ALA A 66 7.55 -21.89 1.72
CA ALA A 66 6.30 -22.19 2.41
C ALA A 66 5.20 -21.24 1.94
N THR A 67 4.00 -21.74 1.66
CA THR A 67 2.87 -20.87 1.28
C THR A 67 2.52 -19.93 2.42
N ALA A 68 2.42 -18.63 2.13
CA ALA A 68 2.01 -17.63 3.09
C ALA A 68 0.50 -17.75 3.37
N PRO A 69 0.02 -17.43 4.58
CA PRO A 69 -1.40 -17.49 4.88
C PRO A 69 -2.20 -16.50 4.03
N ALA A 70 -3.43 -16.87 3.68
CA ALA A 70 -4.36 -15.91 3.09
C ALA A 70 -4.76 -14.89 4.16
N LEU A 71 -4.65 -13.61 3.83
CA LEU A 71 -5.03 -12.50 4.72
C LEU A 71 -6.39 -11.97 4.32
N SER A 72 -7.20 -11.59 5.30
CA SER A 72 -8.42 -10.81 5.09
C SER A 72 -8.27 -9.46 5.77
N PHE A 73 -8.56 -8.39 5.03
CA PHE A 73 -8.50 -7.03 5.54
C PHE A 73 -9.92 -6.45 5.67
N PRO A 74 -10.13 -5.51 6.61
CA PRO A 74 -11.40 -4.80 6.73
C PRO A 74 -11.78 -4.08 5.42
N ALA A 75 -13.08 -3.98 5.15
CA ALA A 75 -13.59 -3.26 3.99
C ALA A 75 -13.37 -1.75 4.12
N CYS A 76 -13.15 -1.06 3.00
CA CYS A 76 -13.09 0.41 2.92
C CYS A 76 -13.62 0.91 1.57
N ASP A 77 -14.02 2.19 1.48
CA ASP A 77 -14.41 2.83 0.22
C ASP A 77 -13.19 3.56 -0.40
N PRO A 78 -12.56 3.03 -1.47
CA PRO A 78 -11.43 3.69 -2.10
C PRO A 78 -11.83 4.98 -2.84
N ALA A 79 -13.12 5.18 -3.13
CA ALA A 79 -13.62 6.41 -3.75
C ALA A 79 -13.94 7.50 -2.73
N GLY A 80 -13.93 7.21 -1.43
CA GLY A 80 -14.19 8.17 -0.36
C GLY A 80 -13.22 9.34 -0.42
N ASP A 81 -11.92 9.06 -0.32
CA ASP A 81 -10.87 10.09 -0.33
C ASP A 81 -10.88 10.95 -1.60
N PHE A 82 -11.20 10.34 -2.76
CA PHE A 82 -11.31 11.07 -4.03
C PHE A 82 -12.50 12.05 -4.02
N LYS A 83 -13.66 11.61 -3.52
CA LYS A 83 -14.85 12.48 -3.41
C LYS A 83 -14.63 13.59 -2.40
N ASP A 84 -13.94 13.32 -1.30
CA ASP A 84 -13.60 14.33 -0.29
C ASP A 84 -12.67 15.38 -0.88
N GLY A 85 -11.62 14.96 -1.60
CA GLY A 85 -10.72 15.85 -2.31
C GLY A 85 -11.43 16.72 -3.36
N MET A 86 -12.35 16.12 -4.13
CA MET A 86 -13.17 16.85 -5.10
C MET A 86 -14.09 17.88 -4.43
N THR A 87 -14.72 17.53 -3.31
CA THR A 87 -15.58 18.44 -2.53
C THR A 87 -14.78 19.65 -2.03
N MET A 88 -13.59 19.42 -1.47
CA MET A 88 -12.70 20.49 -1.02
C MET A 88 -12.25 21.37 -2.18
N GLY A 89 -11.93 20.79 -3.33
CA GLY A 89 -11.56 21.52 -4.54
C GLY A 89 -12.66 22.48 -5.02
N TRP A 90 -13.90 22.01 -5.09
CA TRP A 90 -15.05 22.86 -5.43
C TRP A 90 -15.31 23.96 -4.41
N GLY A 91 -15.06 23.70 -3.12
CA GLY A 91 -15.12 24.72 -2.07
C GLY A 91 -14.17 25.89 -2.34
N VAL A 92 -12.94 25.61 -2.77
CA VAL A 92 -11.95 26.66 -3.12
C VAL A 92 -12.41 27.46 -4.35
N VAL A 93 -12.88 26.77 -5.40
CA VAL A 93 -13.39 27.43 -6.61
C VAL A 93 -14.57 28.36 -6.30
N ALA A 94 -15.51 27.91 -5.47
CA ALA A 94 -16.65 28.72 -5.04
C ALA A 94 -16.20 29.98 -4.28
N ALA A 95 -15.22 29.85 -3.37
CA ALA A 95 -14.68 31.00 -2.64
C ALA A 95 -14.02 32.02 -3.58
N MET A 96 -13.26 31.57 -4.58
CA MET A 96 -12.65 32.44 -5.59
C MET A 96 -13.69 33.16 -6.45
N ALA A 97 -14.74 32.45 -6.87
CA ALA A 97 -15.82 33.05 -7.65
C ALA A 97 -16.55 34.16 -6.87
N VAL A 98 -16.80 33.95 -5.58
CA VAL A 98 -17.39 34.97 -4.69
C VAL A 98 -16.48 36.19 -4.55
N ALA A 99 -15.18 35.99 -4.32
CA ALA A 99 -14.22 37.08 -4.24
C ALA A 99 -14.17 37.89 -5.54
N TRP A 100 -14.14 37.22 -6.69
CA TRP A 100 -14.17 37.85 -8.01
C TRP A 100 -15.47 38.67 -8.21
N ALA A 101 -16.63 38.11 -7.85
CA ALA A 101 -17.90 38.80 -7.96
C ALA A 101 -17.94 40.09 -7.11
N ILE A 102 -17.42 40.06 -5.88
CA ILE A 102 -17.32 41.26 -5.01
C ILE A 102 -16.43 42.32 -5.65
N VAL A 103 -15.27 41.92 -6.19
CA VAL A 103 -14.34 42.86 -6.85
C VAL A 103 -14.95 43.44 -8.13
N ALA A 104 -15.62 42.62 -8.94
CA ALA A 104 -16.29 43.06 -10.15
C ALA A 104 -17.40 44.08 -9.86
N LEU A 105 -18.23 43.82 -8.83
CA LEU A 105 -19.27 44.75 -8.38
C LEU A 105 -18.69 46.08 -7.89
N ARG A 106 -17.57 46.05 -7.16
CA ARG A 106 -16.87 47.26 -6.70
C ARG A 106 -16.21 48.08 -7.82
N ARG A 107 -15.98 47.47 -8.99
CA ARG A 107 -15.42 48.15 -10.18
C ARG A 107 -16.49 48.62 -11.15
N GLY A 108 -17.73 48.11 -11.02
CA GLY A 108 -18.87 48.40 -11.91
C GLY A 108 -19.82 49.49 -11.41
N ILE A 109 -19.44 50.22 -10.37
CA ILE A 109 -20.02 51.50 -9.90
C ILE A 109 -18.83 52.46 -9.72
#